data_AF-A0A7J0D5U3-F1
#
_entry.id   AF-A0A7J0D5U3-F1
#
_cell.length_a   1.000
_cell.length_b   1.000
_cell.length_c   1.000
_cell.angle_alpha   90.00
_cell.angle_beta   90.00
_cell.angle_gamma   90.00
#
_symmetry.space_group_name_H-M   'P 1'
#
loop_
_entity.id
_entity.type
_entity.pdbx_description
1 polymer ?
#
loop_
_entity_poly.entity_id
_entity_poly.type
_entity_poly.pdbx_seq_one_letter_code
_entity_poly.pdbx_strand_id
1 'polypeptide(L)'
;MLLAVLALAGCSPQGSGSGNEAGAEVGTALATEGTQSSGVVGTESAKVGEVWYFALPVPYNTSSQAIEITEVALKRVPAGIKVLEYGAYHLEDAGGLPLLADDGGRTPLISGS
;
A
#
# COMPACT_ATOMS: atom_id res chain seq x y z
N MET A 1 6.66 46.77 47.21
CA MET A 1 7.69 46.82 46.16
C MET A 1 8.61 45.61 46.34
N LEU A 2 8.42 44.55 45.54
CA LEU A 2 9.49 43.61 45.21
C LEU A 2 9.06 42.87 43.93
N LEU A 3 9.93 42.97 42.93
CA LEU A 3 9.73 42.60 41.53
C LEU A 3 9.52 41.09 41.33
N ALA A 4 8.56 40.76 40.48
CA ALA A 4 8.48 39.47 39.79
C ALA A 4 9.52 39.44 38.66
N VAL A 5 10.29 38.36 38.57
CA VAL A 5 11.12 38.06 37.38
C VAL A 5 10.58 36.77 36.76
N LEU A 6 9.83 36.96 35.68
CA LEU A 6 9.26 35.93 34.83
C LEU A 6 10.37 35.47 33.85
N ALA A 7 10.98 34.31 34.09
CA ALA A 7 11.97 33.75 33.17
C ALA A 7 11.24 33.02 32.02
N LEU A 8 11.04 33.71 30.89
CA LEU A 8 10.72 33.05 29.62
C LEU A 8 11.98 32.35 29.10
N ALA A 9 12.09 31.04 29.31
CA ALA A 9 12.95 30.20 28.48
C ALA A 9 12.26 30.03 27.12
N GLY A 10 12.59 30.92 26.19
CA GLY A 10 12.13 30.84 24.80
C GLY A 10 12.75 29.63 24.11
N CYS A 11 11.93 28.62 23.79
CA CYS A 11 12.26 27.67 22.74
C CYS A 11 12.14 28.40 21.39
N SER A 12 13.26 28.88 20.86
CA SER A 12 13.33 29.33 19.47
C SER A 12 13.08 28.12 18.55
N PRO A 13 12.17 28.18 17.57
CA PRO A 13 12.13 27.20 16.51
C PRO A 13 13.34 27.45 15.61
N GLN A 14 14.41 26.70 15.83
CA GLN A 14 15.58 26.72 14.97
C GLN A 14 15.21 25.97 13.68
N GLY A 15 14.64 26.72 12.73
CA GLY A 15 14.65 26.31 11.34
C GLY A 15 16.11 26.20 10.90
N SER A 16 16.58 24.98 10.64
CA SER A 16 17.87 24.72 10.03
C SER A 16 17.71 23.47 9.18
N GLY A 17 17.18 23.67 7.97
CA GLY A 17 17.50 22.76 6.89
C GLY A 17 18.95 23.01 6.47
N SER A 18 19.80 22.01 6.62
CA SER A 18 20.85 21.71 5.63
C SER A 18 21.45 20.32 5.87
N GLY A 19 21.27 19.46 4.87
CA GLY A 19 22.29 18.51 4.41
C GLY A 19 22.85 17.51 5.42
N ASN A 20 22.14 16.42 5.62
CA ASN A 20 22.73 15.08 5.56
C ASN A 20 21.59 14.07 5.43
N GLU A 21 21.46 13.46 4.26
CA GLU A 21 20.69 12.22 4.05
C GLU A 21 21.41 11.08 4.78
N ALA A 22 21.47 11.17 6.11
CA ALA A 22 21.72 10.02 6.96
C ALA A 22 20.48 9.14 6.84
N GLY A 23 20.64 7.99 6.19
CA GLY A 23 19.56 7.07 5.85
C GLY A 23 18.56 6.96 6.99
N ALA A 24 17.30 7.28 6.69
CA ALA A 24 16.21 7.08 7.64
C ALA A 24 16.31 5.65 8.18
N GLU A 25 16.37 5.52 9.51
CA GLU A 25 16.33 4.22 10.16
C GLU A 25 15.05 3.52 9.71
N VAL A 26 15.18 2.32 9.14
CA VAL A 26 14.03 1.57 8.62
C VAL A 26 13.13 1.21 9.80
N GLY A 27 11.89 1.70 9.78
CA GLY A 27 10.92 1.42 10.83
C GLY A 27 10.45 -0.05 10.84
N THR A 28 9.96 -0.51 11.98
CA THR A 28 9.56 -1.91 12.22
C THR A 28 8.04 -2.13 12.17
N ALA A 29 7.28 -1.17 11.65
CA ALA A 29 5.82 -1.19 11.67
C ALA A 29 5.19 -2.27 10.78
N LEU A 30 5.91 -2.79 9.79
CA LEU A 30 5.44 -3.84 8.90
C LEU A 30 6.15 -5.15 9.23
N ALA A 31 5.40 -6.24 9.41
CA ALA A 31 6.01 -7.55 9.52
C ALA A 31 6.73 -7.94 8.22
N THR A 32 7.94 -8.49 8.34
CA THR A 32 8.74 -9.00 7.22
C THR A 32 8.37 -10.43 6.84
N GLU A 33 7.68 -11.14 7.72
CA GLU A 33 7.31 -12.56 7.60
C GLU A 33 5.82 -12.73 7.26
N GLY A 34 5.48 -13.72 6.44
CA GLY A 34 4.10 -14.11 6.15
C GLY A 34 3.90 -14.74 4.77
N THR A 35 2.78 -15.45 4.56
CA THR A 35 2.45 -16.10 3.27
C THR A 35 2.42 -15.12 2.09
N GLN A 36 2.16 -13.84 2.38
CA GLN A 36 2.11 -12.76 1.41
C GLN A 36 3.50 -12.21 1.05
N SER A 37 4.51 -12.40 1.92
CA SER A 37 5.87 -11.88 1.70
C SER A 37 6.74 -12.74 0.78
N SER A 38 6.32 -13.98 0.49
CA SER A 38 7.07 -14.91 -0.37
C SER A 38 6.30 -15.46 -1.58
N GLY A 39 5.02 -15.10 -1.76
CA GLY A 39 4.09 -15.87 -2.59
C GLY A 39 4.13 -15.53 -4.09
N VAL A 40 4.35 -16.56 -4.92
CA VAL A 40 3.94 -16.53 -6.33
C VAL A 40 2.45 -16.84 -6.39
N VAL A 41 1.67 -15.95 -6.97
CA VAL A 41 0.24 -16.17 -7.25
C VAL A 41 0.04 -16.16 -8.76
N GLY A 42 -0.68 -17.14 -9.28
CA GLY A 42 -0.92 -17.26 -10.71
C GLY A 42 -1.75 -18.50 -11.06
N THR A 43 -2.11 -18.62 -12.34
CA THR A 43 -2.81 -19.77 -12.91
C THR A 43 -2.23 -20.09 -14.28
N GLU A 44 -2.17 -21.38 -14.61
CA GLU A 44 -1.77 -21.86 -15.95
C GLU A 44 -2.95 -21.84 -16.95
N SER A 45 -4.18 -21.60 -16.45
CA SER A 45 -5.41 -21.70 -17.23
C SER A 45 -5.92 -20.37 -17.76
N ALA A 46 -5.20 -19.27 -17.56
CA ALA A 46 -5.60 -17.95 -18.05
C ALA A 46 -5.63 -17.90 -19.59
N LYS A 47 -6.69 -17.32 -20.14
CA LYS A 47 -6.90 -17.19 -21.60
C LYS A 47 -6.99 -15.74 -22.03
N VAL A 48 -6.67 -15.51 -23.31
CA VAL A 48 -6.83 -14.19 -23.92
C VAL A 48 -8.29 -13.75 -23.86
N GLY A 49 -8.52 -12.54 -23.34
CA GLY A 49 -9.85 -11.94 -23.21
C GLY A 49 -10.48 -12.09 -21.81
N GLU A 50 -9.87 -12.87 -20.91
CA GLU A 50 -10.32 -12.96 -19.52
C GLU A 50 -9.83 -11.76 -18.69
N VAL A 51 -10.62 -11.39 -17.68
CA VAL A 51 -10.27 -10.37 -16.68
C VAL A 51 -10.07 -11.08 -15.35
N TRP A 52 -8.92 -10.81 -14.74
CA TRP A 52 -8.52 -11.43 -13.49
C TRP A 52 -8.22 -10.35 -12.45
N TYR A 53 -8.72 -10.56 -11.24
CA TYR A 53 -8.36 -9.83 -10.04
C TYR A 53 -7.31 -10.62 -9.27
N PHE A 54 -6.25 -9.96 -8.83
CA PHE A 54 -5.26 -10.56 -7.95
C PHE A 54 -5.05 -9.67 -6.75
N ALA A 55 -4.93 -10.26 -5.56
CA ALA A 55 -4.62 -9.51 -4.36
C ALA A 55 -3.16 -9.08 -4.39
N LEU A 56 -2.94 -7.78 -4.19
CA LEU A 56 -1.62 -7.26 -3.87
C LEU A 56 -1.23 -7.72 -2.47
N PRO A 57 0.07 -7.98 -2.20
CA PRO A 57 0.52 -8.32 -0.85
C PRO A 57 0.02 -7.31 0.17
N VAL A 58 -0.79 -7.78 1.11
CA VAL A 58 -1.35 -6.98 2.20
C VAL A 58 -0.33 -7.00 3.34
N PRO A 59 0.31 -5.86 3.65
CA PRO A 59 1.26 -5.81 4.76
C PRO A 59 0.54 -5.96 6.09
N TYR A 60 1.17 -6.65 7.04
CA TYR A 60 0.67 -6.75 8.41
C TYR A 60 1.30 -5.67 9.28
N ASN A 61 0.47 -4.75 9.77
CA ASN A 61 0.88 -3.69 10.69
C ASN A 61 1.06 -4.25 12.11
N THR A 62 2.27 -4.19 12.62
CA THR A 62 2.65 -4.64 13.97
C THR A 62 2.67 -3.49 14.98
N SER A 63 2.49 -2.25 14.53
CA SER A 63 2.49 -1.07 15.39
C SER A 63 1.09 -0.78 15.96
N SER A 64 1.04 0.08 16.97
CA SER A 64 -0.21 0.61 17.52
C SER A 64 -0.77 1.81 16.74
N GLN A 65 -0.08 2.26 15.69
CA GLN A 65 -0.48 3.40 14.88
C GLN A 65 -1.10 2.92 13.57
N ALA A 66 -2.12 3.64 13.08
CA ALA A 66 -2.63 3.38 11.75
C ALA A 66 -1.53 3.65 10.71
N ILE A 67 -1.45 2.79 9.70
CA ILE A 67 -0.60 2.98 8.53
C ILE A 67 -1.48 3.31 7.33
N GLU A 68 -0.95 4.10 6.41
CA GLU A 68 -1.58 4.42 5.14
C GLU A 68 -0.75 3.83 4.01
N ILE A 69 -1.41 3.13 3.09
CA ILE A 69 -0.79 2.68 1.85
C ILE A 69 -0.91 3.82 0.84
N THR A 70 0.19 4.51 0.55
CA THR A 70 0.22 5.68 -0.33
C THR A 70 0.32 5.34 -1.80
N GLU A 71 0.90 4.18 -2.12
CA GLU A 71 1.08 3.72 -3.50
C GLU A 71 1.12 2.19 -3.55
N VAL A 72 0.51 1.62 -4.59
CA VAL A 72 0.77 0.25 -5.00
C VAL A 72 0.92 0.19 -6.51
N ALA A 73 1.90 -0.58 -6.97
CA ALA A 73 2.15 -0.74 -8.40
C ALA A 73 2.72 -2.13 -8.73
N LEU A 74 2.32 -2.67 -9.87
CA LEU A 74 3.03 -3.76 -10.52
C LEU A 74 4.32 -3.24 -11.17
N LYS A 75 5.47 -3.67 -10.66
CA LYS A 75 6.79 -3.23 -11.15
C LYS A 75 7.11 -3.70 -12.58
N ARG A 76 6.57 -4.85 -12.98
CA ARG A 76 6.75 -5.43 -14.32
C ARG A 76 5.45 -6.11 -14.73
N VAL A 77 4.87 -5.64 -15.82
CA VAL A 77 3.71 -6.27 -16.46
C VAL A 77 4.23 -7.07 -17.66
N PRO A 78 4.03 -8.41 -17.70
CA PRO A 78 4.41 -9.23 -18.85
C PRO A 78 3.72 -8.79 -20.14
N ALA A 79 4.35 -9.06 -21.28
CA ALA A 79 3.72 -8.82 -22.58
C ALA A 79 2.42 -9.63 -22.70
N GLY A 80 1.38 -9.01 -23.30
CA GLY A 80 0.05 -9.61 -23.43
C GLY A 80 -0.88 -9.37 -22.25
N ILE A 81 -0.41 -8.79 -21.15
CA ILE A 81 -1.24 -8.38 -20.00
C ILE A 81 -1.43 -6.87 -20.01
N LYS A 82 -2.64 -6.44 -19.66
CA LYS A 82 -2.97 -5.03 -19.41
C LYS A 82 -3.53 -4.88 -18.00
N VAL A 83 -2.93 -4.00 -17.21
CA VAL A 83 -3.52 -3.57 -15.93
C VAL A 83 -4.68 -2.64 -16.24
N LEU A 84 -5.88 -3.00 -15.79
CA LEU A 84 -7.08 -2.22 -16.05
C LEU A 84 -7.31 -1.18 -14.96
N GLU A 85 -7.20 -1.59 -13.69
CA GLU A 85 -7.43 -0.74 -12.53
C GLU A 85 -6.72 -1.27 -11.28
N TYR A 86 -6.66 -0.44 -10.25
CA TYR A 86 -6.34 -0.82 -8.88
C TYR A 86 -7.55 -0.50 -8.01
N GLY A 87 -8.00 -1.48 -7.23
CA GLY A 87 -9.13 -1.34 -6.32
C GLY A 87 -8.73 -1.65 -4.88
N ALA A 88 -9.50 -1.11 -3.95
CA ALA A 88 -9.46 -1.48 -2.53
C ALA A 88 -10.85 -1.94 -2.12
N TYR A 89 -10.92 -2.91 -1.22
CA TYR A 89 -12.17 -3.43 -0.67
C TYR A 89 -12.01 -3.75 0.82
N HIS A 90 -13.12 -3.80 1.55
CA HIS A 90 -13.13 -4.28 2.92
C HIS A 90 -13.13 -5.81 2.91
N LEU A 91 -12.24 -6.42 3.70
CA LEU A 91 -12.03 -7.86 3.71
C LEU A 91 -13.33 -8.63 4.06
N GLU A 92 -14.15 -8.03 4.91
CA GLU A 92 -15.43 -8.55 5.36
C GLU A 92 -16.44 -8.68 4.21
N ASP A 93 -16.36 -7.80 3.21
CA ASP A 93 -17.27 -7.78 2.05
C ASP A 93 -16.93 -8.89 1.05
N ALA A 94 -15.67 -9.32 1.01
CA ALA A 94 -15.18 -10.35 0.11
C ALA A 94 -15.18 -11.76 0.72
N GLY A 95 -15.58 -11.91 1.99
CA GLY A 95 -15.55 -13.19 2.69
C GLY A 95 -14.14 -13.76 2.91
N GLY A 96 -13.12 -12.90 2.85
CA GLY A 96 -11.71 -13.27 2.89
C GLY A 96 -10.86 -12.55 1.84
N LEU A 97 -9.59 -12.95 1.73
CA LEU A 97 -8.62 -12.36 0.79
C LEU A 97 -8.52 -13.24 -0.47
N PRO A 98 -9.28 -12.98 -1.54
CA PRO A 98 -9.12 -13.67 -2.82
C PRO A 98 -7.75 -13.36 -3.42
N LEU A 99 -6.82 -14.32 -3.34
CA LEU A 99 -5.47 -14.15 -3.90
C LEU A 99 -5.50 -13.98 -5.42
N LEU A 100 -6.38 -14.74 -6.09
CA LEU A 100 -6.62 -14.68 -7.52
C LEU A 100 -8.09 -15.06 -7.80
N ALA A 101 -8.79 -14.25 -8.59
CA ALA A 101 -10.18 -14.49 -8.98
C ALA A 101 -10.39 -14.08 -10.45
N ASP A 102 -11.13 -14.90 -11.18
CA ASP A 102 -11.66 -14.56 -12.51
C ASP A 102 -12.97 -13.79 -12.33
N ASP A 103 -13.19 -12.74 -13.12
CA ASP A 103 -14.46 -12.01 -13.20
C ASP A 103 -15.61 -12.84 -13.84
N GLY A 104 -15.33 -14.09 -14.19
CA GLY A 104 -16.30 -15.01 -14.77
C GLY A 104 -16.58 -14.75 -16.25
N GLY A 105 -15.60 -14.16 -16.96
CA GLY A 105 -15.59 -14.05 -18.41
C GLY A 105 -16.52 -13.00 -19.04
N ARG A 106 -17.03 -12.01 -18.29
CA ARG A 106 -17.83 -10.93 -18.89
C ARG A 106 -16.95 -9.75 -19.29
N THR A 107 -16.69 -9.63 -20.59
CA THR A 107 -16.09 -8.42 -21.19
C THR A 107 -16.84 -7.18 -20.72
N PRO A 108 -16.17 -6.17 -20.14
CA PRO A 108 -16.81 -4.90 -19.83
C PRO A 108 -17.40 -4.31 -21.11
N LEU A 109 -18.72 -4.14 -21.15
CA LEU A 109 -19.37 -3.40 -22.22
C LEU A 109 -18.92 -1.95 -22.10
N ILE A 110 -17.93 -1.56 -22.91
CA ILE A 110 -17.69 -0.16 -23.26
C ILE A 110 -18.93 0.32 -24.02
N SER A 111 -19.93 0.78 -23.26
CA SER A 111 -21.11 1.47 -23.78
C SER A 111 -20.66 2.85 -24.23
N GLY A 112 -20.17 2.93 -25.47
CA GLY A 112 -20.07 4.20 -26.17
C GLY A 112 -21.47 4.73 -26.47
N SER A 113 -21.69 6.00 -26.12
CA SER A 113 -22.74 6.86 -26.67
C SER A 113 -22.06 8.13 -27.14
#